data_AF-A0A3M6JXS1-F1
#
_entry.id   AF-A0A3M6JXS1-F1
#
_cell.length_a   1.000
_cell.length_b   1.000
_cell.length_c   1.000
_cell.angle_alpha   90.00
_cell.angle_beta   90.00
_cell.angle_gamma   90.00
#
_symmetry.space_group_name_H-M   'P 1'
#
loop_
_entity.id
_entity.type
_entity.pdbx_description
1 polymer ?
#
loop_
_entity_poly.entity_id
_entity_poly.type
_entity_poly.pdbx_seq_one_letter_code
_entity_poly.pdbx_strand_id
1 'polypeptide(L)' 'MDISSKKLPLILIMVLVGILLLQFATNDNSKPLIDPETCELYIVDSQINTKTYLNEFNEKCLEFKKLND' A
#
# COMPACT_ATOMS: atom_id res chain seq x y z
N MET A 1 -7.64 25.68 33.55
CA MET A 1 -7.32 24.43 32.85
C MET A 1 -8.65 23.89 32.35
N ASP A 2 -9.16 24.42 31.23
CA ASP A 2 -10.59 24.31 30.86
C ASP A 2 -10.82 24.13 29.35
N ILE A 3 -9.83 23.58 28.64
CA ILE A 3 -10.02 23.10 27.25
C ILE A 3 -10.35 21.60 27.22
N SER A 4 -10.14 20.89 28.34
CA SER A 4 -10.46 19.48 28.54
C SER A 4 -11.94 19.21 28.84
N SER A 5 -12.83 20.13 28.45
CA SER A 5 -14.25 20.08 28.80
C SER A 5 -15.09 19.85 27.55
N LYS A 6 -15.54 18.61 27.36
CA LYS A 6 -16.55 18.12 26.38
C LYS A 6 -16.27 18.24 24.88
N LYS A 7 -15.51 19.24 24.40
CA LYS A 7 -15.32 19.49 22.95
C LYS A 7 -14.10 18.80 22.35
N LEU A 8 -13.07 18.57 23.16
CA LEU A 8 -11.81 17.94 22.76
C LEU A 8 -12.00 16.52 22.17
N PRO A 9 -12.85 15.65 22.75
CA PRO A 9 -13.13 14.32 22.18
C PRO A 9 -13.79 14.41 20.79
N LEU A 10 -14.68 15.38 20.59
CA LEU A 10 -15.38 15.57 19.32
C LEU A 10 -14.42 16.01 18.21
N ILE A 11 -13.51 16.94 18.51
CA ILE A 11 -12.47 17.40 17.57
C ILE A 11 -11.56 16.23 17.18
N LEU A 12 -11.15 15.42 18.16
CA LEU A 12 -10.35 14.22 17.91
C LEU A 12 -11.06 13.24 16.97
N ILE A 13 -12.35 12.98 17.16
CA ILE A 13 -13.12 12.10 16.28
C ILE A 13 -13.16 12.66 14.85
N MET A 14 -13.41 13.97 14.68
CA MET A 14 -13.44 14.58 13.35
C MET A 14 -12.08 14.49 12.64
N VAL A 15 -10.98 14.69 13.38
CA VAL A 15 -9.62 14.53 12.84
C VAL A 15 -9.36 13.07 12.44
N LEU A 16 -9.71 12.11 13.29
CA LEU A 16 -9.54 10.69 13.02
C LEU A 16 -10.35 10.23 11.80
N VAL A 17 -11.60 10.70 11.67
CA VAL A 17 -12.43 10.44 10.48
C VAL A 17 -11.79 11.04 9.23
N GLY A 18 -11.25 12.26 9.30
CA GLY A 18 -10.52 12.86 8.19
C GLY A 18 -9.30 12.04 7.76
N ILE A 19 -8.51 11.56 8.72
CA ILE A 19 -7.36 10.69 8.47
C ILE A 19 -7.78 9.34 7.88
N LEU A 20 -8.90 8.78 8.32
CA LEU A 20 -9.47 7.56 7.75
C LEU A 20 -9.90 7.76 6.30
N LEU A 21 -10.67 8.81 6.00
CA LEU A 21 -11.10 9.12 4.62
C LEU A 21 -9.91 9.34 3.68
N LEU A 22 -8.88 10.05 4.16
CA LEU A 22 -7.65 10.23 3.39
C LEU A 22 -6.96 8.89 3.11
N GLN A 23 -6.81 8.04 4.13
CA GLN A 23 -6.24 6.70 3.97
C GLN A 23 -7.06 5.88 2.97
N PHE A 24 -8.40 5.91 3.03
CA PHE A 24 -9.25 5.21 2.08
C PHE A 24 -9.04 5.69 0.64
N ALA A 25 -8.96 7.00 0.41
CA ALA A 25 -8.76 7.57 -0.92
C ALA A 25 -7.35 7.29 -1.48
N THR A 26 -6.33 7.25 -0.62
CA THR A 26 -4.94 7.00 -1.02
C THR A 26 -4.51 5.55 -0.89
N ASN A 27 -5.39 4.65 -0.47
CA ASN A 27 -5.11 3.22 -0.37
C ASN A 27 -5.15 2.58 -1.76
N ASP A 28 -4.22 3.01 -2.60
CA ASP A 28 -3.98 2.40 -3.88
C ASP A 28 -3.20 1.10 -3.62
N ASN A 29 -3.93 -0.01 -3.52
CA ASN A 29 -3.36 -1.36 -3.44
C ASN A 29 -2.60 -1.75 -4.73
N SER A 30 -2.53 -0.86 -5.71
CA SER A 30 -1.85 -1.07 -6.99
C SER A 30 -0.31 -0.99 -6.91
N LYS A 31 0.28 -1.05 -5.71
CA LYS A 31 1.74 -1.09 -5.59
C LYS A 31 2.26 -2.34 -6.32
N PRO A 32 3.20 -2.19 -7.27
CA PRO A 32 3.82 -3.33 -7.94
C PRO A 32 4.48 -4.26 -6.92
N LEU A 33 4.04 -5.51 -6.92
CA LEU A 33 4.63 -6.62 -6.18
C LEU A 33 5.65 -7.33 -7.07
N ILE A 34 6.58 -8.07 -6.48
CA ILE A 34 7.62 -8.80 -7.21
C ILE A 34 7.28 -10.29 -7.18
N ASP A 35 7.28 -10.94 -8.33
CA ASP A 35 7.19 -12.39 -8.44
C ASP A 35 8.55 -13.00 -8.09
N PRO A 36 8.66 -13.84 -7.04
CA PRO A 36 9.96 -14.36 -6.59
C PRO A 36 10.58 -15.37 -7.56
N GLU A 37 9.80 -15.99 -8.45
CA GLU A 37 10.31 -16.99 -9.39
C GLU A 37 10.89 -16.33 -10.65
N THR A 38 10.18 -15.34 -11.20
CA THR A 38 10.57 -14.65 -12.44
C THR A 38 11.23 -13.29 -12.22
N CYS A 39 11.18 -12.76 -10.98
CA CYS A 39 11.57 -11.38 -10.63
C CYS A 39 10.76 -10.30 -11.36
N GLU A 40 9.62 -10.66 -11.94
CA GLU A 40 8.75 -9.74 -12.67
C GLU A 40 7.82 -8.97 -11.73
N LEU A 41 7.58 -7.69 -12.05
CA LEU A 41 6.66 -6.84 -11.34
C LEU A 41 5.23 -7.13 -11.79
N TYR A 42 4.32 -7.31 -10.84
CA TYR A 42 2.90 -7.49 -11.08
C TYR A 42 2.07 -6.65 -10.14
N ILE A 43 0.87 -6.30 -10.58
CA ILE A 43 -0.15 -5.66 -9.74
C ILE A 43 -1.28 -6.67 -9.51
N VAL A 44 -1.85 -6.68 -8.31
CA VAL A 44 -3.06 -7.46 -8.03
C VAL A 44 -4.27 -6.55 -8.20
N ASP A 45 -5.14 -6.89 -9.14
CA ASP A 45 -6.41 -6.19 -9.29
C ASP A 45 -7.27 -6.47 -8.04
N SER A 46 -7.67 -5.42 -7.33
CA SER A 46 -8.39 -5.55 -6.06
C SER A 46 -9.83 -6.07 -6.21
N GLN A 47 -10.41 -6.03 -7.43
CA GLN A 47 -11.77 -6.49 -7.69
C GLN A 47 -11.82 -7.97 -8.08
N ILE A 48 -10.84 -8.44 -8.85
CA ILE A 48 -10.82 -9.81 -9.38
C ILE A 48 -9.67 -10.69 -8.84
N ASN A 49 -8.81 -10.13 -7.99
CA ASN A 49 -7.65 -10.78 -7.38
C ASN A 49 -6.71 -11.45 -8.42
N THR A 50 -6.64 -10.87 -9.62
CA THR A 50 -5.82 -11.36 -10.73
C THR A 50 -4.49 -10.64 -10.74
N LYS A 51 -3.41 -11.38 -11.01
CA LYS A 51 -2.09 -10.81 -11.26
C LYS A 51 -2.02 -10.26 -12.68
N THR A 52 -1.74 -8.97 -12.79
CA THR A 52 -1.41 -8.33 -14.06
C THR A 52 0.08 -8.02 -14.06
N TYR A 53 0.83 -8.77 -14.88
CA TYR A 53 2.26 -8.57 -15.05
C TYR A 53 2.54 -7.31 -15.86
N LEU A 54 3.53 -6.53 -15.41
CA LEU A 54 3.88 -5.25 -16.01
C LEU A 54 4.94 -5.37 -17.12
N ASN A 55 5.48 -6.57 -17.37
CA ASN A 55 6.67 -6.79 -18.20
C ASN A 55 7.90 -5.97 -17.73
N GLU A 56 7.91 -5.56 -16.47
CA GLU A 56 9.03 -4.87 -15.82
C GLU A 56 9.65 -5.83 -14.80
N PHE A 57 10.99 -5.84 -14.68
CA PHE A 57 11.69 -6.75 -13.79
C PHE A 57 12.44 -6.01 -12.69
N ASN A 58 12.43 -6.56 -11.49
CA ASN A 58 13.19 -6.01 -10.38
C ASN A 58 14.68 -6.40 -10.50
N GLU A 59 15.52 -5.41 -10.80
CA GLU A 59 16.98 -5.62 -11.01
C GLU A 59 17.65 -6.27 -9.80
N LYS A 60 17.33 -5.82 -8.57
CA LYS A 60 17.90 -6.41 -7.36
C LYS A 60 17.54 -7.88 -7.22
N CYS A 61 16.28 -8.26 -7.48
CA CYS A 61 15.85 -9.65 -7.46
C CYS A 61 16.62 -10.49 -8.49
N LEU A 62 16.80 -9.96 -9.71
CA LEU A 62 17.59 -10.63 -10.75
C LEU A 62 19.06 -10.79 -10.34
N GLU A 63 19.65 -9.79 -9.69
CA GLU A 63 21.01 -9.87 -9.15
C GLU A 63 21.11 -10.95 -8.07
N PHE A 64 20.18 -10.98 -7.10
CA PHE A 64 20.15 -12.03 -6.07
C PHE A 64 19.98 -13.43 -6.66
N LYS A 65 19.15 -13.57 -7.70
CA LYS A 65 18.96 -14.86 -8.38
C LYS A 65 20.25 -15.33 -9.03
N LYS A 66 20.96 -14.44 -9.74
CA LYS A 66 22.26 -14.74 -10.36
C LYS A 66 23.37 -15.09 -9.36
N LEU A 67 23.30 -14.56 -8.14
CA LEU A 67 24.28 -14.84 -7.08
C LEU A 67 24.04 -16.18 -6.39
N ASN A 68 22.83 -16.73 -6.51
CA ASN A 68 22.44 -18.02 -5.93
C ASN A 68 22.44 -19.17 -6.95
N ASP A 69 22.78 -18.90 -8.21
CA ASP A 69 23.10 -19.90 -9.25
C ASP A 69 24.58 -20.33 -9.14
#